data_AF-A0A7C5JFV6-F1
#
_entry.id   AF-A0A7C5JFV6-F1
#
_cell.length_a   1.000
_cell.length_b   1.000
_cell.length_c   1.000
_cell.angle_alpha   90.00
_cell.angle_beta   90.00
_cell.angle_gamma   90.00
#
_symmetry.space_group_name_H-M   'P 1'
#
loop_
_entity.id
_entity.type
_entity.pdbx_description
1 polymer ?
#
loop_
_entity_poly.entity_id
_entity_poly.type
_entity_poly.pdbx_seq_one_letter_code
_entity_poly.pdbx_strand_id
1 'polypeptide(L)'
;MKIRLKPNFHFKFLRLLVPITRMITKRSFFQQLGLISLGTALLLFLLHRLPGFDTYQEFSWISLIIFILLSILMYFMGIRTAVSKDRNAFTRTVLGITGGKMFLAIVMVVMYVEIRQPISRHFLLPFFIVYFVYTIYETYFMMNLSHVKPENNEEQ
;
A
#
# COMPACT_ATOMS: atom_id res chain seq x y z
N MET A 1 32.89 -28.31 6.01
CA MET A 1 33.02 -27.16 5.09
C MET A 1 31.81 -26.25 5.29
N LYS A 2 31.97 -25.11 5.99
CA LYS A 2 30.85 -24.24 6.43
C LYS A 2 30.75 -23.05 5.49
N ILE A 3 29.85 -23.11 4.52
CA ILE A 3 29.62 -22.03 3.56
C ILE A 3 28.84 -20.92 4.27
N ARG A 4 29.54 -19.87 4.71
CA ARG A 4 28.91 -18.60 5.11
C ARG A 4 28.52 -17.84 3.85
N LEU A 5 27.26 -17.98 3.44
CA LEU A 5 26.64 -17.04 2.50
C LEU A 5 26.48 -15.70 3.22
N LYS A 6 27.24 -14.70 2.74
CA LYS A 6 27.16 -13.30 3.17
C LYS A 6 26.09 -12.62 2.31
N PRO A 7 24.94 -12.18 2.84
CA PRO A 7 24.00 -11.42 2.05
C PRO A 7 24.43 -9.95 2.08
N ASN A 8 25.27 -9.56 1.13
CA ASN A 8 25.51 -8.16 0.79
C ASN A 8 25.05 -7.95 -0.65
N PHE A 9 24.48 -6.77 -0.93
CA PHE A 9 23.79 -6.35 -2.17
C PHE A 9 22.29 -6.77 -2.16
N HIS A 10 21.28 -5.89 -2.07
CA HIS A 10 21.04 -4.71 -2.91
C HIS A 10 20.01 -3.71 -2.31
N PHE A 11 19.82 -3.63 -0.98
CA PHE A 11 18.72 -2.84 -0.36
C PHE A 11 18.99 -1.35 -0.12
N LYS A 12 20.14 -0.82 -0.55
CA LYS A 12 20.55 0.56 -0.24
C LYS A 12 19.73 1.63 -0.99
N PHE A 13 19.24 1.32 -2.19
CA PHE A 13 18.45 2.24 -3.02
C PHE A 13 17.03 2.48 -2.46
N LEU A 14 16.45 1.44 -1.84
CA LEU A 14 15.14 1.51 -1.18
C LEU A 14 15.14 2.40 0.06
N ARG A 15 16.30 2.51 0.73
CA ARG A 15 16.51 3.37 1.91
C ARG A 15 16.48 4.87 1.60
N LEU A 16 16.60 5.26 0.33
CA LEU A 16 16.70 6.67 -0.07
C LEU A 16 15.33 7.36 -0.22
N LEU A 17 14.27 6.59 -0.48
CA LEU A 17 12.94 7.15 -0.74
C LEU A 17 12.14 7.45 0.52
N VAL A 18 12.36 6.72 1.62
CA VAL A 18 11.67 6.98 2.91
C VAL A 18 12.58 6.63 4.09
N PRO A 19 12.92 7.58 4.99
CA PRO A 19 13.73 7.28 6.16
C PRO A 19 13.02 6.31 7.12
N ILE A 20 13.69 5.18 7.38
CA ILE A 20 13.15 3.94 7.97
C ILE A 20 12.76 4.04 9.46
N THR A 21 13.19 5.06 10.19
CA THR A 21 13.27 5.00 11.67
C THR A 21 12.11 5.62 12.45
N ARG A 22 11.05 6.16 11.80
CA ARG A 22 10.00 6.92 12.52
C ARG A 22 8.54 6.55 12.22
N MET A 23 8.26 5.35 11.68
CA MET A 23 6.95 5.04 11.07
C MET A 23 5.87 4.48 12.02
N ILE A 24 6.05 4.49 13.34
CA ILE A 24 5.10 3.87 14.28
C ILE A 24 4.12 4.90 14.88
N THR A 25 4.45 6.19 14.83
CA THR A 25 3.59 7.23 15.40
C THR A 25 2.43 7.57 14.47
N LYS A 26 1.20 7.67 15.01
CA LYS A 26 -0.01 8.14 14.32
C LYS A 26 0.27 9.32 13.37
N ARG A 27 0.95 10.34 13.89
CA ARG A 27 1.30 11.54 13.14
C ARG A 27 2.18 11.25 11.91
N SER A 28 3.15 10.35 12.02
CA SER A 28 4.03 9.97 10.90
C SER A 28 3.27 9.22 9.82
N PHE A 29 2.34 8.33 10.20
CA PHE A 29 1.52 7.59 9.23
C PHE A 29 0.65 8.55 8.39
N PHE A 30 -0.11 9.44 9.03
CA PHE A 30 -0.98 10.37 8.31
C PHE A 30 -0.19 11.39 7.47
N GLN A 31 1.00 11.81 7.92
CA GLN A 31 1.89 12.66 7.13
C GLN A 31 2.40 11.97 5.87
N GLN A 32 2.85 10.71 5.98
CA GLN A 32 3.31 9.94 4.82
C GLN A 32 2.17 9.60 3.87
N LEU A 33 1.02 9.16 4.40
CA LEU A 33 -0.17 8.92 3.61
C LEU A 33 -0.59 10.18 2.86
N GLY A 34 -0.61 11.33 3.52
CA GLY A 34 -0.92 12.62 2.89
C GLY A 34 0.08 12.98 1.79
N LEU A 35 1.38 12.83 2.04
CA LEU A 35 2.43 13.12 1.05
C LEU A 35 2.34 12.20 -0.18
N ILE A 36 2.15 10.90 0.03
CA ILE A 36 1.98 9.90 -1.04
C ILE A 36 0.69 10.15 -1.79
N SER A 37 -0.39 10.48 -1.10
CA SER A 37 -1.68 10.83 -1.72
C SER A 37 -1.55 12.07 -2.60
N LEU A 38 -0.85 13.10 -2.12
CA LEU A 38 -0.63 14.34 -2.86
C LEU A 38 0.29 14.12 -4.08
N GLY A 39 1.36 13.34 -3.91
CA GLY A 39 2.23 12.95 -5.02
C GLY A 39 1.51 12.10 -6.07
N THR A 40 0.67 11.17 -5.64
CA THR A 40 -0.14 10.33 -6.55
C THR A 40 -1.21 11.17 -7.26
N ALA A 41 -1.88 12.07 -6.54
CA ALA A 41 -2.86 13.00 -7.12
C ALA A 41 -2.21 13.91 -8.18
N LEU A 42 -1.02 14.43 -7.90
CA LEU A 42 -0.25 15.23 -8.87
C LEU A 42 0.12 14.40 -10.11
N LEU A 43 0.56 13.16 -9.92
CA LEU A 43 0.92 12.26 -11.00
C LEU A 43 -0.28 11.86 -11.86
N LEU A 44 -1.43 11.60 -11.24
CA LEU A 44 -2.69 11.37 -11.94
C LEU A 44 -3.14 12.61 -12.72
N PHE A 45 -3.05 13.78 -12.09
CA PHE A 45 -3.40 15.05 -12.74
C PHE A 45 -2.54 15.30 -13.99
N LEU A 46 -1.23 15.03 -13.92
CA LEU A 46 -0.32 15.10 -15.07
C LEU A 46 -0.69 14.06 -16.14
N LEU A 47 -1.03 12.84 -15.73
CA LEU A 47 -1.40 11.77 -16.67
C LEU A 47 -2.71 12.09 -17.42
N HIS A 48 -3.70 12.70 -16.75
CA HIS A 48 -4.95 13.12 -17.38
C HIS A 48 -4.80 14.27 -18.38
N ARG A 49 -3.65 14.96 -18.40
CA ARG A 49 -3.34 15.95 -19.45
C ARG A 49 -2.92 15.31 -20.77
N LEU A 50 -2.61 14.02 -20.78
CA LEU A 50 -2.26 13.29 -22.00
C LEU A 50 -3.52 12.88 -22.77
N PRO A 51 -3.51 12.96 -24.11
CA PRO A 51 -4.65 12.57 -24.93
C PRO A 51 -4.98 11.09 -24.73
N GLY A 52 -6.26 10.77 -24.51
CA GLY A 52 -6.76 9.40 -24.30
C GLY A 52 -6.93 8.99 -22.83
N PHE A 53 -6.52 9.82 -21.87
CA PHE A 53 -6.67 9.58 -20.43
C PHE A 53 -7.71 10.49 -19.76
N ASP A 54 -8.12 11.57 -20.43
CA ASP A 54 -9.07 12.57 -19.95
C ASP A 54 -10.47 11.98 -19.72
N THR A 55 -10.91 11.07 -20.60
CA THR A 55 -12.24 10.43 -20.50
C THR A 55 -12.40 9.54 -19.25
N TYR A 56 -11.30 9.07 -18.66
CA TYR A 56 -11.30 8.09 -17.57
C TYR A 56 -10.85 8.66 -16.22
N GLN A 57 -10.88 10.00 -16.10
CA GLN A 57 -10.38 10.71 -14.94
C GLN A 57 -11.15 10.35 -13.66
N GLU A 58 -12.47 10.26 -13.72
CA GLU A 58 -13.33 9.93 -12.57
C GLU A 58 -12.94 8.60 -11.91
N PHE A 59 -12.68 7.56 -12.71
CA PHE A 59 -12.29 6.24 -12.21
C PHE A 59 -10.97 6.30 -11.43
N SER A 60 -10.03 7.11 -11.91
CA SER A 60 -8.72 7.27 -11.29
C SER A 60 -8.84 7.93 -9.91
N TRP A 61 -9.67 8.98 -9.79
CA TRP A 61 -9.93 9.68 -8.53
C TRP A 61 -10.67 8.81 -7.51
N ILE A 62 -11.70 8.08 -7.97
CA ILE A 62 -12.43 7.13 -7.12
C ILE A 62 -11.47 6.07 -6.57
N SER A 63 -10.63 5.51 -7.43
CA SER A 63 -9.62 4.53 -7.04
C SER A 63 -8.65 5.09 -6.00
N LEU A 64 -8.16 6.32 -6.20
CA LEU A 64 -7.29 6.99 -5.24
C LEU A 64 -7.93 7.07 -3.85
N ILE A 65 -9.18 7.54 -3.78
CA ILE A 65 -9.91 7.65 -2.51
C ILE A 65 -10.07 6.29 -1.85
N ILE A 66 -10.44 5.26 -2.61
CA ILE A 66 -10.62 3.89 -2.09
C ILE A 66 -9.31 3.35 -1.51
N PHE A 67 -8.18 3.52 -2.19
CA PHE A 67 -6.88 3.06 -1.69
C PHE A 67 -6.42 3.84 -0.45
N ILE A 68 -6.72 5.14 -0.35
CA ILE A 68 -6.50 5.92 0.88
C ILE A 68 -7.28 5.32 2.04
N LEU A 69 -8.58 5.05 1.84
CA LEU A 69 -9.43 4.46 2.87
C LEU A 69 -8.95 3.06 3.28
N LEU A 70 -8.51 2.26 2.32
CA LEU A 70 -7.97 0.91 2.57
C LEU A 70 -6.67 0.98 3.38
N SER A 71 -5.79 1.93 3.08
CA SER A 71 -4.58 2.19 3.87
C SER A 71 -4.89 2.65 5.29
N ILE A 72 -5.93 3.48 5.49
CA ILE A 72 -6.39 3.88 6.84
C ILE A 72 -6.94 2.66 7.60
N LEU A 73 -7.76 1.83 6.96
CA LEU A 73 -8.28 0.60 7.56
C LEU A 73 -7.13 -0.32 7.97
N MET A 74 -6.14 -0.48 7.09
CA MET A 74 -4.96 -1.30 7.34
C MET A 74 -4.14 -0.79 8.52
N TYR A 75 -4.00 0.53 8.67
CA TYR A 75 -3.33 1.13 9.82
C TYR A 75 -3.98 0.73 11.15
N PHE A 76 -5.31 0.87 11.26
CA PHE A 76 -6.03 0.54 12.48
C PHE A 76 -6.00 -0.95 12.79
N MET A 77 -6.23 -1.80 11.79
CA MET A 77 -6.18 -3.26 11.96
C MET A 77 -4.76 -3.73 12.29
N GLY A 78 -3.76 -3.19 11.60
CA GLY A 78 -2.36 -3.53 11.79
C GLY A 78 -1.87 -3.21 13.20
N ILE A 79 -2.13 -2.00 13.72
CA ILE A 79 -1.70 -1.63 15.08
C ILE A 79 -2.37 -2.52 16.12
N ARG A 80 -3.67 -2.76 15.97
CA ARG A 80 -4.42 -3.60 16.90
C ARG A 80 -3.89 -5.03 16.96
N THR A 81 -3.48 -5.60 15.83
CA THR A 81 -2.99 -6.98 15.77
C THR A 81 -1.50 -7.11 16.04
N ALA A 82 -0.70 -6.07 15.81
CA ALA A 82 0.72 -6.05 16.13
C ALA A 82 1.02 -6.18 17.63
N VAL A 83 0.13 -5.66 18.49
CA VAL A 83 0.23 -5.77 19.95
C VAL A 83 -0.56 -6.95 20.52
N SER A 84 -1.19 -7.75 19.68
CA SER A 84 -2.01 -8.88 20.14
C SER A 84 -1.13 -10.04 20.61
N LYS A 85 -1.62 -10.80 21.61
CA LYS A 85 -0.93 -11.98 22.14
C LYS A 85 -0.84 -13.14 21.14
N ASP A 86 -1.73 -13.17 20.14
CA ASP A 86 -1.74 -14.20 19.10
C ASP A 86 -0.65 -13.91 18.05
N ARG A 87 0.36 -14.79 18.01
CA ARG A 87 1.48 -14.72 17.07
C ARG A 87 1.04 -14.70 15.60
N ASN A 88 -0.13 -15.25 15.28
CA ASN A 88 -0.63 -15.37 13.92
C ASN A 88 -1.63 -14.25 13.56
N ALA A 89 -2.14 -13.48 14.51
CA ALA A 89 -3.15 -12.46 14.24
C ALA A 89 -2.63 -11.34 13.33
N PHE A 90 -1.37 -10.92 13.51
CA PHE A 90 -0.73 -9.95 12.62
C PHE A 90 -0.64 -10.48 11.18
N THR A 91 -0.11 -11.69 11.00
CA THR A 91 0.01 -12.33 9.67
C THR A 91 -1.34 -12.52 9.00
N ARG A 92 -2.37 -12.98 9.73
CA ARG A 92 -3.74 -13.10 9.23
C ARG A 92 -4.31 -11.76 8.77
N THR A 93 -4.01 -10.69 9.49
CA THR A 93 -4.43 -9.32 9.11
C THR A 93 -3.76 -8.87 7.83
N VAL A 94 -2.44 -9.04 7.71
CA VAL A 94 -1.67 -8.69 6.51
C VAL A 94 -2.20 -9.45 5.28
N LEU A 95 -2.40 -10.76 5.42
CA LEU A 95 -2.94 -11.60 4.35
C LEU A 95 -4.37 -11.21 3.99
N GLY A 96 -5.24 -10.96 4.99
CA GLY A 96 -6.62 -10.56 4.77
C GLY A 96 -6.75 -9.22 4.04
N ILE A 97 -5.96 -8.23 4.42
CA ILE A 97 -5.95 -6.91 3.76
C ILE A 97 -5.39 -7.03 2.35
N THR A 98 -4.31 -7.78 2.15
CA THR A 98 -3.69 -7.98 0.83
C THR A 98 -4.61 -8.74 -0.11
N GLY A 99 -5.28 -9.81 0.37
CA GLY A 99 -6.28 -10.53 -0.41
C GLY A 99 -7.51 -9.69 -0.69
N GLY A 100 -8.02 -8.98 0.32
CA GLY A 100 -9.18 -8.11 0.21
C GLY A 100 -8.98 -6.99 -0.82
N LYS A 101 -7.80 -6.35 -0.85
CA LYS A 101 -7.52 -5.32 -1.85
C LYS A 101 -7.38 -5.88 -3.26
N MET A 102 -6.83 -7.09 -3.42
CA MET A 102 -6.74 -7.73 -4.73
C MET A 102 -8.13 -8.06 -5.27
N PHE A 103 -9.00 -8.59 -4.40
CA PHE A 103 -10.40 -8.80 -4.74
C PHE A 103 -11.11 -7.49 -5.10
N LEU A 104 -10.92 -6.44 -4.27
CA LEU A 104 -11.49 -5.11 -4.52
C LEU A 104 -10.99 -4.52 -5.85
N ALA A 105 -9.72 -4.72 -6.19
CA ALA A 105 -9.15 -4.26 -7.45
C ALA A 105 -9.83 -4.92 -8.66
N ILE A 106 -10.05 -6.24 -8.59
CA ILE A 106 -10.80 -6.97 -9.63
C ILE A 106 -12.23 -6.43 -9.73
N VAL A 107 -12.93 -6.30 -8.61
CA VAL A 107 -14.31 -5.80 -8.57
C VAL A 107 -14.41 -4.40 -9.17
N MET A 108 -13.50 -3.48 -8.82
CA MET A 108 -13.50 -2.12 -9.37
C MET A 108 -13.32 -2.11 -10.88
N VAL A 109 -12.38 -2.91 -11.41
CA VAL A 109 -12.13 -2.98 -12.86
C VAL A 109 -13.33 -3.58 -13.59
N VAL A 110 -13.86 -4.70 -13.10
CA VAL A 110 -15.03 -5.36 -13.71
C VAL A 110 -16.25 -4.43 -13.68
N MET A 111 -16.56 -3.85 -12.52
CA MET A 111 -17.68 -2.92 -12.36
C MET A 111 -17.57 -1.72 -13.30
N TYR A 112 -16.36 -1.18 -13.47
CA TYR A 112 -16.15 -0.06 -14.39
C TYR A 112 -16.37 -0.45 -15.85
N VAL A 113 -15.87 -1.62 -16.27
CA VAL A 113 -16.03 -2.12 -17.64
C VAL A 113 -17.50 -2.37 -17.96
N GLU A 114 -18.26 -2.98 -17.03
CA GLU A 114 -19.68 -3.26 -17.21
C GLU A 114 -20.53 -1.98 -17.33
N ILE A 115 -20.24 -0.96 -16.51
CA ILE A 115 -21.03 0.29 -16.49
C ILE A 115 -20.69 1.22 -17.65
N ARG A 116 -19.40 1.36 -17.98
CA ARG A 116 -18.92 2.39 -18.94
C ARG A 116 -18.58 1.84 -20.32
N GLN A 117 -18.48 0.52 -20.48
CA GLN A 117 -18.08 -0.16 -21.74
C GLN A 117 -16.98 0.61 -22.50
N PRO A 118 -15.83 0.88 -21.86
CA PRO A 118 -14.84 1.77 -22.43
C PRO A 118 -14.27 1.18 -23.72
N ILE A 119 -14.31 1.95 -24.81
CA ILE A 119 -13.77 1.56 -26.12
C ILE A 119 -12.27 1.25 -26.03
N SER A 120 -11.58 1.91 -25.10
CA SER A 120 -10.14 1.78 -24.91
C SER A 120 -9.77 1.44 -23.47
N ARG A 121 -8.67 0.70 -23.28
CA ARG A 121 -8.23 0.18 -21.97
C ARG A 121 -7.31 1.15 -21.21
N HIS A 122 -7.24 2.41 -21.61
CA HIS A 122 -6.32 3.40 -21.04
C HIS A 122 -6.57 3.67 -19.55
N PHE A 123 -7.80 3.47 -19.06
CA PHE A 123 -8.16 3.61 -17.64
C PHE A 123 -7.40 2.67 -16.69
N LEU A 124 -6.88 1.54 -17.19
CA LEU A 124 -6.12 0.57 -16.38
C LEU A 124 -4.77 1.14 -15.91
N LEU A 125 -4.13 1.99 -16.71
CA LEU A 125 -2.81 2.53 -16.38
C LEU A 125 -2.83 3.42 -15.13
N PRO A 126 -3.67 4.49 -15.02
CA PRO A 126 -3.77 5.28 -13.79
C PRO A 126 -4.22 4.43 -12.60
N PHE A 127 -5.09 3.44 -12.83
CA PHE A 127 -5.51 2.51 -11.79
C PHE A 127 -4.35 1.68 -11.24
N PHE A 128 -3.53 1.08 -12.10
CA PHE A 128 -2.37 0.31 -11.67
C PHE A 128 -1.33 1.18 -10.97
N ILE A 129 -1.13 2.42 -11.42
CA ILE A 129 -0.26 3.37 -10.73
C ILE A 129 -0.71 3.55 -9.27
N VAL A 130 -2.00 3.85 -9.04
CA VAL A 130 -2.54 3.97 -7.68
C VAL A 130 -2.35 2.65 -6.93
N TYR A 131 -2.76 1.52 -7.52
CA TYR A 131 -2.63 0.21 -6.90
C TYR A 131 -1.19 -0.08 -6.44
N PHE A 132 -0.19 0.14 -7.29
CA PHE A 132 1.20 -0.16 -6.99
C PHE A 132 1.78 0.80 -5.95
N VAL A 133 1.56 2.11 -6.09
CA VAL A 133 2.05 3.11 -5.13
C VAL A 133 1.55 2.79 -3.73
N TYR A 134 0.25 2.55 -3.59
CA TYR A 134 -0.34 2.20 -2.29
C TYR A 134 0.10 0.82 -1.83
N THR A 135 0.21 -0.18 -2.71
CA THR A 135 0.69 -1.51 -2.33
C THR A 135 2.11 -1.48 -1.77
N ILE A 136 3.00 -0.72 -2.40
CA ILE A 136 4.38 -0.53 -1.95
C ILE A 136 4.37 0.15 -0.58
N TYR A 137 3.65 1.26 -0.42
CA TYR A 137 3.51 1.97 0.84
C TYR A 137 2.97 1.07 1.98
N GLU A 138 1.87 0.37 1.71
CA GLU A 138 1.20 -0.52 2.66
C GLU A 138 2.12 -1.63 3.14
N THR A 139 2.86 -2.22 2.20
CA THR A 139 3.82 -3.29 2.48
C THR A 139 4.96 -2.77 3.34
N TYR A 140 5.52 -1.60 3.04
CA TYR A 140 6.54 -0.98 3.89
C TYR A 140 6.04 -0.71 5.30
N PHE A 141 4.83 -0.17 5.43
CA PHE A 141 4.26 0.14 6.73
C PHE A 141 4.03 -1.15 7.55
N MET A 142 3.45 -2.19 6.96
CA MET A 142 3.24 -3.48 7.61
C MET A 142 4.56 -4.16 7.99
N MET A 143 5.57 -4.14 7.10
CA MET A 143 6.90 -4.66 7.41
C MET A 143 7.55 -3.92 8.58
N ASN A 144 7.33 -2.61 8.72
CA ASN A 144 7.84 -1.88 9.87
C ASN A 144 7.09 -2.28 11.15
N LEU A 145 5.77 -2.46 11.06
CA LEU A 145 4.94 -2.79 12.22
C LEU A 145 5.19 -4.20 12.78
N SER A 146 5.63 -5.15 11.95
CA SER A 146 5.97 -6.50 12.39
C SER A 146 7.16 -6.56 13.37
N HIS A 147 8.02 -5.54 13.37
CA HIS A 147 9.15 -5.42 14.28
C HIS A 147 8.77 -4.85 15.66
N VAL A 148 7.53 -4.37 15.84
CA VAL A 148 7.02 -3.78 17.10
C VAL A 148 6.56 -4.87 18.09
N LYS A 149 6.78 -6.14 17.77
CA LYS A 149 6.46 -7.26 18.66
C LYS A 149 7.18 -7.07 20.01
N PRO A 150 6.50 -7.22 21.16
CA PRO A 150 7.17 -7.17 22.44
C PRO A 150 8.25 -8.25 22.45
N GLU A 151 9.48 -7.85 22.79
CA GLU A 151 10.53 -8.76 23.23
C GLU A 151 9.90 -9.61 24.33
N ASN A 152 9.76 -10.91 24.07
CA ASN A 152 9.39 -11.82 25.13
C ASN A 152 10.53 -11.73 26.13
N ASN A 153 10.31 -11.04 27.25
CA ASN A 153 11.17 -11.23 28.41
C ASN A 153 11.09 -12.73 28.73
N GLU A 154 12.18 -13.42 28.40
CA GLU A 154 12.50 -14.73 28.92
C GLU A 154 12.66 -14.59 30.44
N GLU A 155 11.56 -14.70 31.17
CA GLU A 155 11.58 -15.16 32.56
C GLU A 155 11.20 -16.66 32.46
N GLN A 156 12.23 -17.50 32.35
CA GLN A 156 12.78 -18.34 33.43
C GLN A 156 11.79 -19.41 33.91
#